data_AF-A0A9Q9J5N1-F1
#
_entry.id   AF-A0A9Q9J5N1-F1
#
_cell.length_a   1.000
_cell.length_b   1.000
_cell.length_c   1.000
_cell.angle_alpha   90.00
_cell.angle_beta   90.00
_cell.angle_gamma   90.00
#
_symmetry.space_group_name_H-M   'P 1'
#
loop_
_entity.id
_entity.type
_entity.pdbx_description
1 polymer ?
#
loop_
_entity_poly.entity_id
_entity_poly.type
_entity_poly.pdbx_seq_one_letter_code
_entity_poly.pdbx_strand_id
1 'polypeptide(L)' 'MGNLSFQEKMTIQLMRNKQAGLSPRTQADIANKFGLSRMYVGTVIKEIQHGKKADEWRKKFAEYAGMKM' A
#
# COMPACT_ATOMS: atom_id res chain seq x y z
N MET A 1 5.14 12.29 -15.54
CA MET A 1 5.04 10.89 -15.08
C MET A 1 3.63 10.43 -15.37
N GLY A 2 3.44 9.36 -16.15
CA GLY A 2 2.09 8.87 -16.47
C GLY A 2 1.26 8.60 -15.21
N ASN A 3 -0.07 8.68 -15.32
CA ASN A 3 -1.00 8.40 -14.23
C ASN A 3 -0.92 6.92 -13.82
N LEU A 4 0.08 6.57 -13.01
CA LEU A 4 0.20 5.25 -12.41
C LEU A 4 -1.00 5.01 -11.49
N SER A 5 -1.55 3.80 -11.57
CA SER A 5 -2.55 3.29 -10.63
C SER A 5 -2.03 3.28 -9.19
N PHE A 6 -2.92 3.15 -8.23
CA PHE A 6 -2.51 3.02 -6.83
C PHE A 6 -1.64 1.76 -6.64
N GLN A 7 -2.02 0.66 -7.29
CA GLN A 7 -1.26 -0.59 -7.27
C GLN A 7 0.19 -0.40 -7.72
N GLU A 8 0.40 0.28 -8.85
CA GLU A 8 1.73 0.50 -9.42
C GLU A 8 2.57 1.41 -8.52
N LYS A 9 1.98 2.53 -8.04
CA LYS A 9 2.64 3.44 -7.10
C LYS A 9 3.08 2.71 -5.84
N MET A 10 2.18 1.91 -5.26
CA MET A 10 2.46 1.16 -4.04
C MET A 10 3.56 0.11 -4.26
N THR A 11 3.52 -0.59 -5.39
CA THR A 11 4.55 -1.59 -5.74
C THR A 11 5.93 -0.95 -5.84
N ILE A 12 6.04 0.17 -6.56
CA ILE A 12 7.29 0.93 -6.69
C ILE A 12 7.78 1.41 -5.33
N GLN A 13 6.89 1.94 -4.49
CA GLN A 13 7.29 2.46 -3.19
C GLN A 13 7.77 1.36 -2.24
N LEU A 14 7.10 0.20 -2.21
CA LEU A 14 7.55 -0.95 -1.42
C LEU A 14 8.93 -1.45 -1.89
N MET A 15 9.17 -1.45 -3.21
CA MET A 15 10.50 -1.78 -3.75
C MET A 15 11.58 -0.78 -3.30
N ARG A 16 11.30 0.53 -3.35
CA ARG A 16 12.21 1.57 -2.86
C ARG A 16 12.50 1.42 -1.38
N ASN A 17 11.47 1.21 -0.57
CA ASN A 17 11.60 1.00 0.87
C ASN A 17 12.47 -0.24 1.16
N LYS A 18 12.25 -1.35 0.43
CA LYS A 18 13.07 -2.56 0.54
C LYS A 18 14.55 -2.27 0.25
N GLN A 19 14.85 -1.53 -0.82
CA GLN A 19 16.23 -1.16 -1.18
C GLN A 19 16.87 -0.23 -0.14
N ALA A 20 16.10 0.67 0.45
CA ALA A 20 16.56 1.61 1.46
C ALA A 20 16.56 1.04 2.91
N GLY A 21 16.13 -0.21 3.11
CA GLY A 21 15.99 -0.80 4.45
C GLY A 21 14.83 -0.21 5.29
N LEU A 22 13.92 0.55 4.67
CA LEU A 22 12.78 1.20 5.31
C LEU A 22 11.56 0.29 5.35
N SER A 23 10.67 0.46 6.33
CA SER A 23 9.37 -0.23 6.37
C SER A 23 8.25 0.71 5.90
N PRO A 24 7.15 0.19 5.29
CA PRO A 24 6.93 -1.19 4.85
C PRO A 24 7.72 -1.55 3.59
N ARG A 25 8.15 -2.81 3.48
CA ARG A 25 8.87 -3.40 2.33
C ARG A 25 7.99 -4.36 1.55
N THR A 26 6.94 -4.87 2.20
CA THR A 26 6.03 -5.88 1.68
C THR A 26 4.59 -5.60 2.10
N GLN A 27 3.64 -6.25 1.42
CA GLN A 27 2.24 -6.24 1.86
C GLN A 27 2.03 -6.90 3.23
N ALA A 28 2.92 -7.81 3.63
CA ALA A 28 2.88 -8.43 4.95
C ALA A 28 3.22 -7.42 6.06
N ASP A 29 4.15 -6.49 5.81
CA ASP A 29 4.47 -5.43 6.78
C ASP A 29 3.26 -4.52 7.02
N ILE A 30 2.54 -4.20 5.95
CA ILE A 30 1.29 -3.43 6.02
C ILE A 30 0.23 -4.20 6.81
N ALA A 31 0.05 -5.49 6.48
CA ALA A 31 -0.90 -6.36 7.15
C ALA A 31 -0.62 -6.42 8.66
N ASN A 32 0.64 -6.64 9.05
CA ASN A 32 1.08 -6.67 10.43
C ASN A 32 0.89 -5.32 11.13
N LYS A 33 1.23 -4.20 10.47
CA LYS A 33 1.08 -2.86 11.05
C LYS A 33 -0.36 -2.51 11.40
N PHE A 34 -1.31 -2.95 10.57
CA PHE A 34 -2.73 -2.58 10.69
C PHE A 34 -3.63 -3.69 11.22
N GLY A 35 -3.07 -4.86 11.59
CA GLY A 35 -3.85 -6.00 12.08
C GLY A 35 -4.81 -6.58 11.03
N LEU A 36 -4.39 -6.56 9.76
CA LEU A 36 -5.20 -7.02 8.62
C LEU A 36 -4.68 -8.35 8.08
N SER A 37 -5.50 -9.07 7.33
CA SER A 37 -5.00 -10.20 6.55
C SER A 37 -4.23 -9.71 5.33
N ARG A 38 -3.17 -10.43 4.94
CA ARG A 38 -2.41 -10.13 3.72
C ARG A 38 -3.30 -10.15 2.47
N MET A 39 -4.28 -11.04 2.43
CA MET A 39 -5.26 -11.11 1.34
C MET A 39 -6.06 -9.81 1.24
N TYR A 40 -6.56 -9.28 2.36
CA TYR A 40 -7.32 -8.03 2.38
C TYR A 40 -6.47 -6.83 1.96
N VAL A 41 -5.21 -6.75 2.43
CA VAL A 41 -4.27 -5.72 1.95
C VAL A 41 -4.10 -5.81 0.44
N GLY A 42 -3.97 -7.03 -0.10
CA GLY A 42 -3.85 -7.27 -1.53
C GLY A 42 -5.07 -6.79 -2.33
N THR A 43 -6.29 -7.01 -1.85
CA THR A 43 -7.51 -6.56 -2.55
C THR A 43 -7.68 -5.04 -2.53
N VAL A 44 -7.28 -4.37 -1.45
CA VAL A 44 -7.26 -2.89 -1.38
C VAL A 44 -6.20 -2.32 -2.32
N ILE A 45 -4.98 -2.88 -2.33
CA ILE A 45 -3.89 -2.40 -3.20
C ILE A 45 -4.22 -2.60 -4.69
N LYS A 46 -4.82 -3.74 -5.05
CA LYS A 46 -5.27 -4.02 -6.43
C LYS A 46 -6.52 -3.24 -6.84
N GLU A 47 -7.02 -2.39 -5.96
CA GLU A 47 -8.23 -1.58 -6.19
C GLU A 47 -9.49 -2.41 -6.49
N ILE A 48 -9.52 -3.68 -6.04
CA ILE A 48 -10.68 -4.58 -6.17
C ILE A 48 -11.79 -4.18 -5.18
N GLN A 49 -11.40 -3.72 -3.97
CA GLN A 49 -12.37 -3.13 -3.04
C GLN A 49 -12.61 -1.66 -3.35
N HIS A 50 -13.89 -1.28 -3.34
CA HIS A 50 -14.36 0.09 -3.58
C HIS A 50 -15.16 0.61 -2.37
N GLY A 51 -15.31 1.93 -2.32
CA GLY A 51 -16.07 2.65 -1.29
C GLY A 51 -15.19 3.26 -0.20
N LYS A 52 -15.82 4.08 0.66
CA LYS A 52 -15.14 4.96 1.63
C LYS A 52 -14.09 4.24 2.49
N LYS A 53 -14.41 3.04 2.98
CA LYS A 53 -13.50 2.25 3.80
C LYS A 53 -12.24 1.80 3.04
N ALA A 54 -12.39 1.42 1.77
CA ALA A 54 -11.25 1.05 0.94
C ALA A 54 -10.37 2.27 0.64
N ASP A 55 -10.97 3.43 0.43
CA ASP A 55 -10.24 4.69 0.21
C ASP A 55 -9.47 5.14 1.45
N GLU A 56 -10.06 5.01 2.62
CA GLU A 56 -9.37 5.23 3.90
C GLU A 56 -8.18 4.30 4.07
N TRP A 57 -8.31 3.02 3.70
CA TRP A 57 -7.19 2.09 3.74
C TRP A 57 -6.10 2.44 2.74
N ARG A 58 -6.45 2.83 1.51
CA ARG A 58 -5.48 3.31 0.51
C ARG A 58 -4.67 4.50 1.05
N LYS A 59 -5.32 5.45 1.72
CA LYS A 59 -4.66 6.58 2.39
C LYS A 59 -3.69 6.13 3.48
N LYS A 60 -4.15 5.30 4.42
CA LYS A 60 -3.30 4.78 5.50
C LYS A 60 -2.11 3.97 4.97
N PHE A 61 -2.32 3.19 3.92
CA PHE A 61 -1.26 2.39 3.31
C PHE A 61 -0.22 3.27 2.62
N ALA A 62 -0.65 4.28 1.87
CA ALA A 62 0.23 5.26 1.24
C ALA A 62 1.05 6.05 2.25
N GLU A 63 0.41 6.57 3.30
CA GLU A 63 1.08 7.29 4.39
C GLU A 63 2.14 6.41 5.06
N TYR A 64 1.79 5.17 5.40
CA TYR A 64 2.76 4.24 6.00
C TYR A 64 3.90 3.91 5.04
N ALA A 65 3.62 3.76 3.74
CA ALA A 65 4.62 3.53 2.70
C ALA A 65 5.54 4.75 2.44
N GLY A 66 5.22 5.92 2.98
CA GLY A 66 5.95 7.16 2.73
C GLY A 66 5.62 7.80 1.38
N MET A 67 4.46 7.47 0.80
CA MET A 67 3.97 8.12 -0.41
C MET A 67 3.37 9.48 -0.06
N LYS A 68 3.84 10.55 -0.71
CA LYS A 68 3.12 11.83 -0.72
C LYS A 68 1.89 11.66 -1.62
N MET A 69 0.71 11.74 -1.01
CA MET A 69 -0.59 11.68 -1.69
C MET A 69 -1.09 13.07 -2.03
#